data_AF-A0A1F5L791-F1
#
_entry.id   AF-A0A1F5L791-F1
#
_cell.length_a   1.000
_cell.length_b   1.000
_cell.length_c   1.000
_cell.angle_alpha   90.00
_cell.angle_beta   90.00
_cell.angle_gamma   90.00
#
_symmetry.space_group_name_H-M   'P 1'
#
loop_
_entity.id
_entity.type
_entity.pdbx_description
1 polymer ?
#
loop_
_entity_poly.entity_id
_entity_poly.type
_entity_poly.pdbx_seq_one_letter_code
_entity_poly.pdbx_strand_id
1 'polypeptide(L)'
;MSCEDRDDFTVFVILRKKDKNGKDLMHLNFPFHATPIKSIDEIPEAEQASLNLHLGSMGILRASHQEIDSSRSIHPQFPFHPHKRQDKVSPGTIVKLEIGIWAMGVDFEEGESISVRIGGQYPSIAEYKSFSNPRPEHELNRGRHVIHCSEEYPSSVILPFI
;
A
#
# COMPACT_ATOMS: atom_id res chain seq x y z
N MET A 1 4.71 -5.96 12.98
CA MET A 1 5.70 -4.91 12.66
C MET A 1 6.13 -4.22 13.96
N SER A 2 7.30 -3.58 14.00
CA SER A 2 7.74 -2.76 15.16
C SER A 2 8.54 -1.54 14.71
N CYS A 3 8.70 -0.56 15.61
CA CYS A 3 9.52 0.64 15.43
C CYS A 3 10.18 1.01 16.78
N GLU A 4 11.47 1.31 16.78
CA GLU A 4 12.24 1.65 17.99
C GLU A 4 12.22 3.17 18.31
N ASP A 5 11.90 4.00 17.32
CA ASP A 5 12.13 5.44 17.40
C ASP A 5 10.95 6.23 17.99
N ARG A 6 9.72 5.71 17.84
CA ARG A 6 8.47 6.41 18.15
C ARG A 6 7.40 5.46 18.66
N ASP A 7 6.39 6.03 19.31
CA ASP A 7 5.26 5.32 19.91
C ASP A 7 4.07 5.11 18.95
N ASP A 8 4.25 5.43 17.67
CA ASP A 8 3.27 5.27 16.61
C ASP A 8 3.94 5.38 15.24
N PHE A 9 3.35 4.76 14.23
CA PHE A 9 3.81 4.82 12.85
C PHE A 9 2.68 4.46 11.88
N THR A 10 2.77 4.97 10.66
CA THR A 10 1.89 4.70 9.52
C THR A 10 2.59 3.80 8.53
N VAL A 11 1.90 2.73 8.13
CA VAL A 11 2.37 1.77 7.14
C VAL A 11 1.50 1.88 5.90
N PHE A 12 2.17 1.94 4.75
CA PHE A 12 1.55 1.85 3.44
C PHE A 12 1.93 0.51 2.81
N VAL A 13 0.96 -0.12 2.17
CA VAL A 13 1.15 -1.32 1.36
C VAL A 13 0.65 -1.00 -0.05
N ILE A 14 1.40 -1.40 -1.08
CA ILE A 14 0.93 -1.38 -2.47
C ILE A 14 1.21 -2.72 -3.14
N LEU A 15 0.24 -3.20 -3.91
CA LEU A 15 0.36 -4.36 -4.78
C LEU A 15 0.66 -3.87 -6.20
N ARG A 16 1.83 -4.22 -6.73
CA ARG A 16 2.24 -3.89 -8.11
C ARG A 16 2.15 -5.13 -8.97
N LYS A 17 1.57 -5.01 -10.15
CA LYS A 17 1.69 -6.02 -11.20
C LYS A 17 3.04 -5.84 -11.92
N LYS A 18 3.68 -6.95 -12.26
CA LYS A 18 4.91 -7.00 -13.06
C LYS A 18 4.72 -7.86 -14.29
N ASP A 19 5.28 -7.44 -15.40
CA ASP A 19 5.34 -8.25 -16.61
C ASP A 19 6.27 -9.46 -16.43
N LYS A 20 6.33 -10.32 -17.45
CA LYS A 20 7.21 -11.52 -17.48
C LYS A 20 8.72 -11.24 -17.36
N ASN A 21 9.14 -9.99 -17.57
CA ASN A 21 10.52 -9.56 -17.44
C ASN A 21 10.77 -8.84 -16.11
N GLY A 22 9.76 -8.74 -15.24
CA GLY A 22 9.83 -8.07 -13.95
C GLY A 22 9.64 -6.56 -14.01
N LYS A 23 9.28 -5.97 -15.17
CA LYS A 23 8.95 -4.54 -15.30
C LYS A 23 7.63 -4.26 -14.60
N ASP A 24 7.59 -3.20 -13.80
CA ASP A 24 6.36 -2.73 -13.18
C ASP A 24 5.36 -2.28 -14.25
N LEU A 25 4.16 -2.84 -14.18
CA LEU A 25 3.04 -2.41 -15.01
C LEU A 25 2.24 -1.31 -14.31
N MET A 26 1.53 -0.55 -15.13
CA MET A 26 0.59 0.49 -14.75
C MET A 26 -0.67 0.32 -15.58
N HIS A 27 -1.79 0.84 -15.08
CA HIS A 27 -3.05 0.88 -15.80
C HIS A 27 -3.38 2.32 -16.19
N LEU A 28 -3.79 2.54 -17.44
CA LEU A 28 -4.27 3.84 -17.90
C LEU A 28 -5.73 4.03 -17.48
N ASN A 29 -6.04 5.09 -16.74
CA ASN A 29 -7.39 5.35 -16.22
C ASN A 29 -8.40 5.74 -17.32
N PHE A 30 -7.94 5.92 -18.55
CA PHE A 30 -8.76 6.22 -19.73
C PHE A 30 -8.56 5.14 -20.79
N PRO A 31 -9.57 4.82 -21.60
CA PRO A 31 -9.40 3.85 -22.67
C PRO A 31 -8.47 4.41 -23.76
N PHE A 32 -7.57 3.58 -24.29
CA PHE A 32 -6.60 4.00 -25.32
C PHE A 32 -7.24 4.64 -26.57
N HIS A 33 -8.45 4.23 -26.97
CA HIS A 33 -9.12 4.83 -28.13
C HIS A 33 -9.55 6.29 -27.91
N ALA A 34 -9.57 6.77 -26.67
CA ALA A 34 -9.90 8.14 -26.32
C ALA A 34 -8.66 9.01 -26.06
N THR A 35 -7.45 8.46 -26.28
CA THR A 35 -6.18 9.15 -26.01
C THR A 35 -5.34 9.24 -27.30
N PRO A 36 -4.38 10.18 -27.38
CA PRO A 36 -3.48 10.29 -28.54
C PRO A 36 -2.34 9.25 -28.53
N ILE A 37 -2.23 8.45 -27.46
CA ILE A 37 -1.18 7.46 -27.23
C ILE A 37 -1.69 6.05 -27.54
N LYS A 38 -0.78 5.15 -27.95
CA LYS A 38 -1.11 3.74 -28.19
C LYS A 38 -0.62 2.82 -27.07
N SER A 39 0.24 3.31 -26.19
CA SER A 39 0.77 2.58 -25.05
C SER A 39 1.13 3.54 -23.91
N ILE A 40 1.21 3.01 -22.69
CA ILE A 40 1.62 3.81 -21.51
C ILE A 40 3.09 4.27 -21.63
N ASP A 41 3.94 3.49 -22.32
CA ASP A 41 5.35 3.82 -22.54
C ASP A 41 5.55 5.07 -23.41
N GLU A 42 4.52 5.51 -24.13
CA GLU A 42 4.54 6.77 -24.89
C GLU A 42 4.28 8.01 -24.02
N ILE A 43 3.82 7.86 -22.77
CA ILE A 43 3.57 8.99 -21.87
C ILE A 43 4.90 9.50 -21.32
N PRO A 44 5.28 10.75 -21.61
CA PRO A 44 6.49 11.35 -21.03
C PRO A 44 6.45 11.29 -19.51
N GLU A 45 7.59 11.01 -18.86
CA GLU A 45 7.66 10.87 -17.40
C GLU A 45 7.09 12.11 -16.66
N ALA A 46 7.32 13.30 -17.20
CA ALA A 46 6.79 14.57 -16.65
C ALA A 46 5.26 14.70 -16.73
N GLU A 47 4.60 13.89 -17.56
CA GLU A 47 3.14 13.86 -17.74
C GLU A 47 2.50 12.64 -17.05
N GLN A 48 3.30 11.75 -16.45
CA GLN A 48 2.79 10.66 -15.63
C GLN A 48 2.28 11.20 -14.30
N ALA A 49 1.06 10.86 -13.93
CA ALA A 49 0.43 11.30 -12.69
C ALA A 49 -0.59 10.26 -12.19
N SER A 50 -0.95 10.29 -10.91
CA SER A 50 -1.98 9.37 -10.39
C SER A 50 -3.36 9.60 -11.00
N LEU A 51 -3.57 10.76 -11.65
CA LEU A 51 -4.81 11.09 -12.37
C LEU A 51 -4.98 10.28 -13.66
N ASN A 52 -3.90 10.04 -14.40
CA ASN A 52 -3.95 9.26 -15.65
C ASN A 52 -3.50 7.81 -15.46
N LEU A 53 -2.65 7.51 -14.48
CA LEU A 53 -2.09 6.19 -14.26
C LEU A 53 -2.43 5.63 -12.88
N HIS A 54 -2.85 4.38 -12.84
CA HIS A 54 -3.01 3.60 -11.63
C HIS A 54 -1.85 2.62 -11.47
N LEU A 55 -1.10 2.75 -10.38
CA LEU A 55 0.06 1.91 -10.09
C LEU A 55 -0.32 0.52 -9.54
N GLY A 56 -1.48 0.42 -8.88
CA GLY A 56 -1.98 -0.78 -8.22
C GLY A 56 -2.70 -0.46 -6.92
N SER A 57 -3.41 -1.43 -6.35
CA SER A 57 -4.16 -1.24 -5.12
C SER A 57 -3.28 -1.04 -3.92
N MET A 58 -3.76 -0.21 -3.00
CA MET A 58 -3.05 0.15 -1.80
C MET A 58 -3.88 -0.04 -0.54
N GLY A 59 -3.17 -0.19 0.57
CA GLY A 59 -3.71 -0.16 1.93
C GLY A 59 -2.86 0.76 2.79
N ILE A 60 -3.47 1.35 3.80
CA ILE A 60 -2.80 2.23 4.77
C ILE A 60 -3.36 1.95 6.17
N LEU A 61 -2.48 1.89 7.16
CA LEU A 61 -2.89 1.82 8.56
C LEU A 61 -1.89 2.54 9.46
N ARG A 62 -2.41 3.31 10.42
CA ARG A 62 -1.65 3.84 11.55
C ARG A 62 -1.68 2.82 12.68
N ALA A 63 -0.53 2.48 13.24
CA ALA A 63 -0.38 1.43 14.25
C ALA A 63 -1.24 1.70 15.49
N SER A 64 -1.33 2.95 15.94
CA SER A 64 -2.21 3.31 17.07
C SER A 64 -3.71 3.19 16.77
N HIS A 65 -4.11 2.97 15.52
CA HIS A 65 -5.50 2.76 15.10
C HIS A 65 -5.76 1.31 14.66
N GLN A 66 -4.97 0.36 15.14
CA GLN A 66 -5.08 -1.07 14.81
C GLN A 66 -6.37 -1.75 15.30
N GLU A 67 -7.19 -1.10 16.15
CA GLU A 67 -8.45 -1.67 16.66
C GLU A 67 -9.34 -2.15 15.51
N ILE A 68 -9.98 -3.30 15.66
CA ILE A 68 -10.89 -3.89 14.67
C ILE A 68 -12.24 -4.13 15.35
N ASP A 69 -13.31 -3.69 14.70
CA ASP A 69 -14.68 -4.07 15.04
C ASP A 69 -15.20 -5.07 14.01
N SER A 70 -14.99 -6.36 14.29
CA SER A 70 -15.33 -7.45 13.37
C SER A 70 -16.82 -7.56 13.08
N SER A 71 -17.69 -6.99 13.92
CA SER A 71 -19.15 -6.98 13.67
C SER A 71 -19.54 -6.07 12.50
N ARG A 72 -18.65 -5.16 12.10
CA ARG A 72 -18.84 -4.20 11.01
C ARG A 72 -17.95 -4.47 9.80
N SER A 73 -17.05 -5.44 9.89
CA SER A 73 -16.24 -5.87 8.75
C SER A 73 -17.14 -6.42 7.66
N ILE A 74 -17.05 -5.84 6.46
CA ILE A 74 -17.85 -6.26 5.30
C ILE A 74 -17.34 -7.57 4.67
N HIS A 75 -16.12 -7.98 5.01
CA HIS A 75 -15.46 -9.19 4.52
C HIS A 75 -14.35 -9.61 5.51
N PRO A 76 -14.01 -10.91 5.68
CA PRO A 76 -12.97 -11.33 6.62
C PRO A 76 -11.59 -10.74 6.33
N GLN A 77 -11.30 -10.44 5.06
CA GLN A 77 -10.05 -9.82 4.58
C GLN A 77 -10.15 -8.29 4.45
N PHE A 78 -11.27 -7.68 4.86
CA PHE A 78 -11.47 -6.24 4.82
C PHE A 78 -11.90 -5.74 6.21
N PRO A 79 -10.95 -5.61 7.15
CA PRO A 79 -11.24 -5.29 8.54
C PRO A 79 -11.81 -3.88 8.66
N PHE A 80 -12.84 -3.73 9.49
CA PHE A 80 -13.35 -2.42 9.85
C PHE A 80 -12.59 -1.84 11.05
N HIS A 81 -11.80 -0.79 10.82
CA HIS A 81 -11.15 -0.02 11.86
C HIS A 81 -12.05 1.13 12.31
N PRO A 82 -12.49 1.19 13.59
CA PRO A 82 -13.42 2.22 14.05
C PRO A 82 -12.77 3.60 14.19
N HIS A 83 -11.44 3.66 14.31
CA HIS A 83 -10.66 4.88 14.48
C HIS A 83 -11.14 5.80 15.63
N LYS A 84 -11.73 5.23 16.69
CA LYS A 84 -12.30 5.99 17.82
C LYS A 84 -11.26 6.45 18.84
N ARG A 85 -10.13 5.77 18.93
CA ARG A 85 -9.05 6.09 19.86
C ARG A 85 -7.68 5.77 19.24
N GLN A 86 -6.64 6.28 19.90
CA GLN A 86 -5.25 5.98 19.61
C GLN A 86 -4.68 5.11 20.72
N ASP A 87 -4.49 3.83 20.44
CA ASP A 87 -3.81 2.88 21.32
C ASP A 87 -2.32 2.89 20.97
N LYS A 88 -1.56 3.83 21.57
CA LYS A 88 -0.12 4.00 21.30
C LYS A 88 0.67 2.71 21.48
N VAL A 89 1.68 2.52 20.65
CA VAL A 89 2.53 1.31 20.61
C VAL A 89 3.88 1.67 21.19
N SER A 90 4.19 1.17 22.40
CA SER A 90 5.51 1.44 23.00
C SER A 90 6.65 1.07 22.05
N PRO A 91 7.71 1.89 21.94
CA PRO A 91 8.86 1.59 21.08
C PRO A 91 9.40 0.17 21.28
N GLY A 92 9.75 -0.49 20.19
CA GLY A 92 10.22 -1.89 20.15
C GLY A 92 9.11 -2.95 20.22
N THR A 93 7.87 -2.57 20.58
CA THR A 93 6.75 -3.52 20.67
C THR A 93 6.37 -4.03 19.28
N ILE A 94 6.25 -5.36 19.15
CA ILE A 94 5.73 -5.99 17.95
C ILE A 94 4.20 -5.91 17.97
N VAL A 95 3.65 -5.27 16.93
CA VAL A 95 2.22 -5.06 16.75
C VAL A 95 1.73 -5.73 15.47
N LYS A 96 0.57 -6.41 15.53
CA LYS A 96 -0.10 -6.98 14.35
C LYS A 96 -0.90 -5.88 13.65
N LEU A 97 -0.68 -5.72 12.35
CA LEU A 97 -1.42 -4.75 11.53
C LEU A 97 -2.20 -5.52 10.46
N GLU A 98 -3.52 -5.51 10.57
CA GLU A 98 -4.40 -6.05 9.52
C GLU A 98 -4.79 -4.93 8.58
N ILE A 99 -4.04 -4.79 7.48
CA ILE A 99 -4.19 -3.66 6.56
C ILE A 99 -5.09 -4.07 5.41
N GLY A 100 -6.32 -3.54 5.38
CA GLY A 100 -7.22 -3.69 4.24
C GLY A 100 -6.61 -3.08 2.98
N ILE A 101 -6.53 -3.86 1.90
CA ILE A 101 -6.09 -3.39 0.58
C ILE A 101 -7.34 -3.12 -0.25
N TRP A 102 -7.38 -1.96 -0.91
CA TRP A 102 -8.55 -1.58 -1.70
C TRP A 102 -8.81 -2.58 -2.82
N ALA A 103 -10.09 -2.90 -3.04
CA ALA A 103 -10.49 -3.93 -3.99
C ALA A 103 -10.04 -3.58 -5.42
N MET A 104 -9.55 -4.59 -6.14
CA MET A 104 -9.20 -4.51 -7.56
C MET A 104 -9.55 -5.81 -8.27
N GLY A 105 -9.88 -5.72 -9.55
CA GLY A 105 -9.82 -6.83 -10.49
C GLY A 105 -8.55 -6.70 -11.32
N VAL A 106 -7.72 -7.75 -11.36
CA VAL A 106 -6.50 -7.79 -12.16
C VAL A 106 -6.32 -9.18 -12.73
N ASP A 107 -6.24 -9.26 -14.04
CA ASP A 107 -5.83 -10.48 -14.73
C ASP A 107 -4.31 -10.60 -14.72
N PHE A 108 -3.80 -11.81 -14.53
CA PHE A 108 -2.40 -12.14 -14.64
C PHE A 108 -2.22 -13.19 -15.73
N GLU A 109 -1.45 -12.83 -16.75
CA GLU A 109 -1.03 -13.70 -17.85
C GLU A 109 0.16 -14.56 -17.43
N GLU A 110 0.46 -15.58 -18.23
CA GLU A 110 1.60 -16.46 -18.01
C GLU A 110 2.92 -15.67 -17.87
N GLY A 111 3.65 -15.94 -16.78
CA GLY A 111 4.92 -15.30 -16.46
C GLY A 111 4.81 -13.96 -15.74
N GLU A 112 3.63 -13.34 -15.70
CA GLU A 112 3.42 -12.13 -14.91
C GLU A 112 3.42 -12.42 -13.40
N SER A 113 3.75 -11.42 -12.60
CA SER A 113 3.89 -11.59 -11.15
C SER A 113 3.37 -10.41 -10.35
N ILE A 114 3.07 -10.65 -9.08
CA ILE A 114 2.69 -9.62 -8.12
C ILE A 114 3.88 -9.24 -7.23
N SER A 115 4.03 -7.96 -6.94
CA SER A 115 5.03 -7.42 -6.02
C SER A 115 4.31 -6.67 -4.89
N VAL A 116 4.47 -7.18 -3.67
CA VAL A 116 4.03 -6.51 -2.45
C VAL A 116 5.12 -5.54 -2.02
N ARG A 117 4.78 -4.27 -1.83
CA ARG A 117 5.72 -3.25 -1.31
C ARG A 117 5.14 -2.62 -0.08
N ILE A 118 5.98 -2.50 0.94
CA ILE A 118 5.61 -1.99 2.26
C ILE A 118 6.54 -0.84 2.59
N GLY A 119 6.00 0.30 3.00
CA GLY A 119 6.80 1.50 3.25
C GLY A 119 6.15 2.49 4.22
N GLY A 120 6.94 3.45 4.69
CA GLY A 120 6.49 4.56 5.54
C GLY A 120 6.05 5.81 4.77
N GLN A 121 5.97 5.73 3.44
CA GLN A 121 5.58 6.83 2.56
C GLN A 121 4.46 6.39 1.63
N TYR A 122 3.65 7.36 1.20
CA TYR A 122 2.58 7.14 0.24
C TYR A 122 3.19 6.68 -1.10
N PRO A 123 2.84 5.49 -1.61
CA PRO A 123 3.43 4.94 -2.83
C PRO A 123 2.75 5.52 -4.07
N SER A 124 3.11 6.74 -4.44
CA SER A 124 2.58 7.44 -5.61
C SER A 124 3.61 7.66 -6.70
N ILE A 125 3.13 8.15 -7.85
CA ILE A 125 3.97 8.92 -8.77
C ILE A 125 4.44 10.19 -8.01
N ALA A 126 5.58 10.76 -8.40
CA ALA A 126 6.16 11.92 -7.70
C ALA A 126 5.58 13.26 -8.19
N GLU A 127 4.29 13.31 -8.54
CA GLU A 127 3.67 14.50 -9.14
C GLU A 127 3.33 15.60 -8.12
N TYR A 128 3.16 15.24 -6.84
CA TYR A 128 2.91 16.19 -5.75
C TYR A 128 4.07 16.24 -4.77
N LYS A 129 4.61 17.44 -4.53
CA LYS A 129 5.69 17.67 -3.55
C LYS A 129 5.35 17.10 -2.16
N SER A 130 4.08 17.12 -1.76
CA SER A 130 3.62 16.56 -0.49
C SER A 130 3.87 15.06 -0.33
N PHE A 131 4.02 14.31 -1.44
CA PHE A 131 4.31 12.88 -1.42
C PHE A 131 5.82 12.57 -1.47
N SER A 132 6.64 13.55 -1.85
CA SER A 132 8.10 13.40 -1.98
C SER A 132 8.90 14.10 -0.88
N ASN A 133 8.28 15.00 -0.13
CA ASN A 133 8.90 15.68 1.01
C ASN A 133 8.99 14.75 2.25
N PRO A 134 9.87 15.06 3.22
CA PRO A 134 9.85 14.41 4.52
C PRO A 134 8.44 14.42 5.13
N ARG A 135 8.03 13.29 5.71
CA ARG A 135 6.72 13.15 6.36
C ARG A 135 6.61 14.18 7.50
N PRO A 136 5.49 14.92 7.61
CA PRO A 136 5.25 15.81 8.73
C PRO A 136 5.49 15.15 10.09
N GLU A 137 6.06 15.90 11.03
CA GLU A 137 6.41 15.40 12.36
C GLU A 137 5.22 14.79 13.12
N HIS A 138 4.01 15.36 12.93
CA HIS A 138 2.79 14.86 13.56
C HIS A 138 2.34 13.49 13.05
N GLU A 139 2.89 13.00 11.93
CA GLU A 139 2.56 11.68 11.41
C GLU A 139 3.35 10.56 12.09
N LEU A 140 4.40 10.91 12.84
CA LEU A 140 5.22 10.05 13.70
C LEU A 140 6.05 8.97 13.00
N ASN A 141 6.02 8.86 11.67
CA ASN A 141 6.95 8.00 10.93
C ASN A 141 8.39 8.50 11.09
N ARG A 142 9.23 7.68 11.71
CA ARG A 142 10.65 7.99 11.93
C ARG A 142 11.48 6.72 12.00
N GLY A 143 12.69 6.81 11.45
CA GLY A 143 13.70 5.77 11.57
C GLY A 143 13.29 4.46 10.91
N ARG A 144 13.60 3.33 11.57
CA ARG A 144 13.48 2.00 10.96
C ARG A 144 12.21 1.30 11.42
N HIS A 145 11.36 0.93 10.47
CA HIS A 145 10.24 0.03 10.70
C HIS A 145 10.65 -1.40 10.35
N VAL A 146 10.33 -2.37 11.20
CA VAL A 146 10.70 -3.78 11.04
C VAL A 146 9.46 -4.61 10.74
N ILE A 147 9.52 -5.39 9.67
CA ILE A 147 8.54 -6.43 9.34
C ILE A 147 9.09 -7.74 9.87
N HIS A 148 8.26 -8.47 10.63
CA HIS A 148 8.62 -9.74 11.22
C HIS A 148 7.93 -10.85 10.43
N CYS A 149 8.72 -11.78 9.90
CA CYS A 149 8.26 -12.92 9.11
C CYS A 149 8.89 -14.19 9.67
N SER A 150 8.27 -14.75 10.71
CA SER A 150 8.68 -16.01 11.35
C SER A 150 7.47 -16.89 11.59
N GLU A 151 7.67 -18.09 12.11
CA GLU A 151 6.55 -18.95 12.53
C GLU A 151 5.69 -18.30 13.63
N GLU A 152 6.32 -17.58 14.56
CA GLU A 152 5.65 -16.81 15.62
C GLU A 152 4.93 -15.56 15.07
N TYR A 153 5.50 -14.93 14.03
CA TYR A 153 4.97 -13.74 13.38
C TYR A 153 4.73 -14.00 11.89
N PRO A 154 3.65 -14.73 11.52
CA PRO A 154 3.39 -15.19 10.16
C PRO A 154 2.78 -14.09 9.29
N SER A 155 3.55 -13.03 9.02
CA SER A 155 3.15 -11.97 8.10
C SER A 155 2.84 -12.54 6.71
N SER A 156 1.68 -12.19 6.16
CA SER A 156 1.20 -12.71 4.88
C SER A 156 0.36 -11.68 4.14
N VAL A 157 0.16 -11.91 2.84
CA VAL A 157 -0.80 -11.19 2.01
C VAL A 157 -1.85 -12.19 1.54
N ILE A 158 -3.12 -11.83 1.70
CA ILE A 158 -4.24 -12.67 1.28
C ILE A 158 -4.77 -12.13 -0.05
N LEU A 159 -4.78 -12.99 -1.08
CA LEU A 159 -5.25 -12.66 -2.42
C LEU A 159 -6.52 -13.46 -2.73
N PRO A 160 -7.62 -12.81 -3.18
CA PRO A 160 -8.85 -13.49 -3.54
C PRO A 160 -8.79 -13.97 -5.00
N PHE A 161 -8.15 -15.11 -5.26
CA PHE A 161 -8.18 -15.74 -6.58
C PHE A 161 -9.59 -16.22 -6.91
N ILE A 162 -10.01 -15.98 -8.16
CA ILE A 162 -11.30 -16.44 -8.73
C ILE A 162 -11.05 -17.46 -9.83
#